data_AF-A0A6B2FN99-F1
#
_entry.id   AF-A0A6B2FN99-F1
#
_cell.length_a   1.000
_cell.length_b   1.000
_cell.length_c   1.000
_cell.angle_alpha   90.00
_cell.angle_beta   90.00
_cell.angle_gamma   90.00
#
_symmetry.space_group_name_H-M   'P 1'
#
loop_
_entity.id
_entity.type
_entity.pdbx_description
1 polymer ?
#
loop_
_entity_poly.entity_id
_entity_poly.type
_entity_poly.pdbx_seq_one_letter_code
_entity_poly.pdbx_strand_id
1 'polypeptide(L)'
;MKTQYALQINSLLENYHFDIEFEGKPRSNALISLRCGVMHLYYLGVTLGDAGAETLEEIRGVISQILDEEVVPQPYDVTAFTHASVRHAADFERPAIQ
;
A
#
# COMPACT_ATOMS: atom_id res chain seq x y z
N MET A 1 -6.99 -4.08 0.12
CA MET A 1 -6.32 -2.99 0.89
C MET A 1 -6.95 -1.60 0.69
N LYS A 2 -6.95 -0.72 1.72
CA LYS A 2 -7.35 0.71 1.65
C LYS A 2 -6.36 1.53 0.80
N THR A 3 -6.87 2.32 -0.16
CA THR A 3 -6.05 3.06 -1.15
C THR A 3 -4.93 3.90 -0.56
N GLN A 4 -5.16 4.56 0.58
CA GLN A 4 -4.15 5.39 1.24
C GLN A 4 -2.90 4.59 1.63
N TYR A 5 -3.07 3.38 2.16
CA TYR A 5 -1.95 2.52 2.54
C TYR A 5 -1.18 2.01 1.31
N ALA A 6 -1.90 1.66 0.24
CA ALA A 6 -1.28 1.28 -1.03
C ALA A 6 -0.42 2.41 -1.62
N LEU A 7 -0.93 3.65 -1.60
CA LEU A 7 -0.18 4.83 -2.05
C LEU A 7 1.08 5.07 -1.20
N GLN A 8 0.97 4.93 0.12
CA GLN A 8 2.12 5.10 1.02
C GLN A 8 3.18 4.01 0.82
N ILE A 9 2.77 2.76 0.59
CA ILE A 9 3.71 1.68 0.26
C ILE A 9 4.38 1.96 -1.09
N ASN A 10 3.63 2.39 -2.11
CA ASN A 10 4.21 2.75 -3.42
C ASN A 10 5.27 3.85 -3.29
N SER A 11 5.00 4.87 -2.46
CA SER A 11 5.99 5.93 -2.20
C SER A 11 7.25 5.41 -1.51
N LEU A 12 7.13 4.45 -0.58
CA LEU A 12 8.28 3.81 0.04
C LEU A 12 9.09 2.97 -0.97
N LEU A 13 8.41 2.28 -1.88
CA LEU A 13 9.06 1.51 -2.95
C LEU A 13 9.79 2.43 -3.94
N GLU A 14 9.17 3.55 -4.33
CA GLU A 14 9.81 4.57 -5.17
C GLU A 14 11.07 5.13 -4.51
N ASN A 15 11.00 5.48 -3.23
CA ASN A 15 12.17 5.95 -2.47
C ASN A 15 13.29 4.90 -2.41
N TYR A 16 12.94 3.61 -2.24
CA TYR A 16 13.92 2.52 -2.28
C TYR A 16 14.67 2.46 -3.62
N HIS A 17 13.95 2.58 -4.74
CA HIS A 17 14.56 2.58 -6.07
C HIS A 17 15.40 3.82 -6.31
N PHE A 18 14.90 5.01 -5.93
CA PHE A 18 15.62 6.26 -6.03
C PHE A 18 16.94 6.24 -5.23
N ASP A 19 16.89 5.73 -4.00
CA ASP A 19 18.04 5.60 -3.12
C ASP A 19 19.17 4.78 -3.75
N ILE A 20 18.83 3.71 -4.48
CA ILE A 20 19.81 2.82 -5.12
C ILE A 20 20.28 3.38 -6.46
N GLU A 21 19.34 3.75 -7.33
CA GLU A 21 19.62 4.05 -8.73
C GLU A 21 20.17 5.47 -8.91
N PHE A 22 19.74 6.42 -8.08
CA PHE A 22 20.11 7.82 -8.21
C PHE A 22 21.11 8.26 -7.14
N GLU A 23 20.88 7.94 -5.87
CA GLU A 23 21.78 8.32 -4.78
C GLU A 23 22.97 7.36 -4.59
N GLY A 24 22.91 6.17 -5.21
CA GLY A 24 23.97 5.16 -5.10
C GLY A 24 24.11 4.58 -3.69
N LYS A 25 23.04 4.61 -2.88
CA LYS A 25 23.06 4.03 -1.54
C LYS A 25 23.27 2.51 -1.62
N PRO A 26 23.99 1.92 -0.65
CA PRO A 26 24.06 0.47 -0.53
C PRO A 26 22.67 -0.14 -0.46
N ARG A 27 22.41 -1.18 -1.26
CA ARG A 27 21.11 -1.89 -1.28
C ARG A 27 20.65 -2.26 0.12
N SER A 28 21.55 -2.75 0.98
CA SER A 28 21.24 -3.10 2.37
C SER A 28 20.66 -1.93 3.17
N ASN A 29 21.18 -0.72 2.96
CA ASN A 29 20.73 0.47 3.68
C ASN A 29 19.36 0.92 3.18
N ALA A 30 19.17 0.95 1.85
CA ALA A 30 17.88 1.25 1.25
C ALA A 30 16.80 0.22 1.69
N LEU A 31 17.16 -1.06 1.76
CA LEU A 31 16.27 -2.14 2.19
C LEU A 31 15.89 -2.01 3.68
N ILE A 32 16.81 -1.59 4.54
CA ILE A 32 16.51 -1.29 5.95
C ILE A 32 15.51 -0.13 6.04
N SER A 33 15.72 0.95 5.28
CA SER A 33 14.78 2.08 5.25
C SER A 33 13.38 1.66 4.80
N LEU A 34 13.30 0.85 3.73
CA LEU A 34 12.03 0.29 3.24
C LEU A 34 11.33 -0.56 4.30
N ARG A 35 12.06 -1.49 4.94
CA ARG A 35 11.55 -2.34 6.03
C ARG A 35 10.96 -1.51 7.16
N CYS A 36 11.72 -0.54 7.66
CA CYS A 36 11.28 0.35 8.73
C CYS A 36 10.04 1.15 8.34
N GLY A 37 10.00 1.69 7.10
CA GLY A 37 8.86 2.42 6.59
C GLY A 37 7.57 1.60 6.57
N VAL A 38 7.61 0.38 6.03
CA VAL A 38 6.42 -0.47 5.95
C VAL A 38 5.97 -0.93 7.34
N MET A 39 6.89 -1.29 8.24
CA MET A 39 6.54 -1.63 9.62
C MET A 39 5.86 -0.46 10.33
N HIS A 40 6.35 0.78 10.15
CA HIS A 40 5.69 1.96 10.72
C HIS A 40 4.27 2.14 10.18
N LEU A 41 4.02 1.91 8.88
CA LEU A 41 2.67 1.96 8.33
C LEU A 41 1.75 0.92 8.97
N TYR A 42 2.23 -0.32 9.15
CA TYR A 42 1.47 -1.37 9.84
C TYR A 42 1.08 -0.94 11.26
N TYR A 43 2.06 -0.54 12.08
CA TYR A 43 1.80 -0.18 13.47
C TYR A 43 0.97 1.11 13.60
N LEU A 44 1.12 2.04 12.66
CA LEU A 44 0.28 3.24 12.61
C LEU A 44 -1.18 2.86 12.38
N GLY A 45 -1.46 1.97 11.41
CA GLY A 45 -2.82 1.52 11.14
C GLY A 45 -3.45 0.71 12.27
N VAL A 46 -2.65 -0.09 12.97
CA VAL A 46 -3.08 -0.76 14.21
C VAL A 46 -3.43 0.27 15.28
N THR A 47 -2.59 1.29 15.48
CA THR A 47 -2.74 2.27 16.56
C THR A 47 -3.91 3.22 16.32
N LEU A 48 -4.11 3.68 15.08
CA LEU A 48 -5.21 4.57 14.73
C LEU A 48 -6.55 3.84 14.60
N GLY A 49 -6.52 2.52 14.40
CA GLY A 49 -7.71 1.71 14.15
C GLY A 49 -8.42 2.05 12.84
N ASP A 50 -7.74 2.76 11.93
CA ASP A 50 -8.31 3.23 10.66
C ASP A 50 -8.05 2.26 9.48
N ALA A 51 -7.25 1.22 9.74
CA ALA A 51 -6.97 0.10 8.85
C ALA A 51 -7.82 -1.11 9.24
N GLY A 52 -8.63 -1.61 8.31
CA GLY A 52 -9.35 -2.88 8.50
C GLY A 52 -8.41 -4.08 8.51
N ALA A 53 -8.89 -5.22 9.02
CA ALA A 53 -8.11 -6.46 9.12
C ALA A 53 -7.47 -6.88 7.79
N GLU A 54 -8.19 -6.78 6.68
CA GLU A 54 -7.66 -7.06 5.33
C GLU A 54 -6.45 -6.19 4.96
N THR A 55 -6.50 -4.89 5.30
CA THR A 55 -5.39 -3.97 5.04
C THR A 55 -4.18 -4.32 5.88
N LEU A 56 -4.39 -4.64 7.17
CA LEU A 56 -3.30 -5.03 8.06
C LEU A 56 -2.65 -6.35 7.62
N GLU A 57 -3.44 -7.33 7.17
CA GLU A 57 -2.92 -8.60 6.65
C GLU A 57 -2.16 -8.43 5.33
N GLU A 58 -2.63 -7.59 4.41
CA GLU A 58 -1.83 -7.29 3.21
C GLU A 58 -0.51 -6.58 3.55
N ILE A 59 -0.51 -5.59 4.46
CA ILE A 59 0.74 -4.94 4.89
C ILE A 59 1.68 -5.94 5.56
N ARG A 60 1.15 -6.86 6.39
CA ARG A 60 1.93 -7.96 6.97
C ARG A 60 2.58 -8.81 5.88
N GLY A 61 1.84 -9.15 4.82
CA GLY A 61 2.37 -9.89 3.67
C GLY A 61 3.53 -9.17 2.97
N VAL A 62 3.44 -7.84 2.81
CA VAL A 62 4.55 -7.02 2.30
C VAL A 62 5.77 -7.08 3.22
N ILE A 63 5.56 -6.94 4.53
CA ILE A 63 6.65 -7.03 5.52
C ILE A 63 7.36 -8.39 5.41
N SER A 64 6.59 -9.48 5.34
CA SER A 64 7.14 -10.84 5.18
C SER A 64 7.98 -10.98 3.91
N GLN A 65 7.49 -10.52 2.75
CA GLN A 65 8.25 -10.58 1.48
C GLN A 65 9.61 -9.87 1.58
N ILE A 66 9.62 -8.68 2.19
CA ILE A 66 10.85 -7.88 2.32
C ILE A 66 11.82 -8.50 3.34
N LEU A 67 11.31 -9.15 4.40
CA LEU A 67 12.13 -9.76 5.45
C LEU A 67 12.73 -11.11 5.03
N ASP A 68 11.92 -12.01 4.48
CA ASP A 68 12.31 -13.42 4.28
C ASP A 68 13.01 -13.66 2.94
N GLU A 69 12.56 -12.99 1.88
CA GLU A 69 13.05 -13.27 0.51
C GLU A 69 13.98 -12.17 -0.02
N GLU A 70 14.14 -11.07 0.74
CA GLU A 70 14.67 -9.79 0.24
C GLU A 70 14.04 -9.36 -1.10
N VAL A 71 12.82 -9.84 -1.37
CA VAL A 71 12.07 -9.52 -2.57
C VAL A 71 11.37 -8.20 -2.31
N VAL A 72 11.70 -7.22 -3.14
CA VAL A 72 11.01 -5.94 -3.15
C VAL A 72 9.75 -6.12 -3.99
N PRO A 73 8.54 -5.95 -3.41
CA PRO A 73 7.30 -6.17 -4.12
C PRO A 73 7.10 -5.11 -5.20
N GLN A 74 6.29 -5.46 -6.19
CA GLN A 74 5.86 -4.50 -7.20
C GLN A 74 4.91 -3.46 -6.59
N PRO A 75 4.90 -2.22 -7.09
CA PRO A 75 3.94 -1.21 -6.68
C PRO A 75 2.50 -1.67 -6.93
N TYR A 76 1.59 -1.28 -6.04
CA TYR A 76 0.16 -1.51 -6.20
C TYR A 76 -0.40 -0.68 -7.36
N ASP A 77 -1.25 -1.30 -8.19
CA ASP A 77 -2.10 -0.55 -9.12
C ASP A 77 -3.26 0.09 -8.36
N VAL A 78 -3.09 1.36 -8.01
CA VAL A 78 -4.10 2.11 -7.23
C VAL A 78 -5.31 2.54 -8.05
N THR A 79 -5.23 2.48 -9.39
CA THR A 79 -6.36 2.82 -10.27
C THR A 79 -7.46 1.75 -10.22
N ALA A 80 -7.10 0.52 -9.84
CA ALA A 80 -8.06 -0.55 -9.62
C ALA A 80 -8.98 -0.31 -8.41
N PHE A 81 -8.55 0.49 -7.42
CA PHE A 81 -9.33 0.73 -6.20
C PHE A 81 -10.48 1.74 -6.39
N THR A 82 -10.37 2.69 -7.33
CA THR A 82 -11.39 3.71 -7.58
C THR A 82 -12.61 3.17 -8.33
N HIS A 83 -12.47 2.08 -9.10
CA HIS A 83 -13.56 1.50 -9.88
C HIS A 83 -14.57 0.69 -9.06
N ALA A 84 -14.24 0.26 -7.84
CA ALA A 84 -15.15 -0.50 -6.97
C ALA A 84 -16.29 0.39 -6.40
N SER A 85 -16.03 1.68 -6.17
CA SER A 85 -16.99 2.60 -5.55
C SER A 85 -18.04 3.16 -6.52
N VAL A 86 -17.82 3.08 -7.84
CA VAL A 86 -18.73 3.66 -8.85
C VAL A 86 -19.89 2.72 -9.17
N ARG A 87 -19.76 1.41 -8.91
CA ARG A 87 -20.81 0.43 -9.26
C ARG A 87 -22.04 0.49 -8.35
N HIS A 88 -21.91 0.97 -7.11
CA HIS A 88 -23.06 1.10 -6.21
C HIS A 88 -23.86 2.39 -6.37
N ALA A 89 -23.33 3.39 -7.08
CA ALA A 89 -24.05 4.64 -7.32
C ALA A 89 -24.98 4.60 -8.55
N ALA A 90 -24.86 3.57 -9.40
CA ALA A 90 -25.65 3.43 -10.62
C ALA A 90 -27.03 2.75 -10.43
N ASP A 91 -27.28 2.14 -9.26
CA ASP A 91 -28.52 1.40 -8.98
C ASP A 91 -29.64 2.25 -8.35
N PHE A 92 -29.43 3.56 -8.18
CA PHE A 92 -30.48 4.47 -7.71
C PHE A 92 -31.32 4.99 -8.89
N GLU A 93 -32.07 4.09 -9.53
CA GLU A 93 -33.18 4.48 -10.40
C GLU A 93 -34.24 5.22 -9.56
N ARG A 94 -34.52 6.48 -9.90
CA ARG A 94 -35.65 7.24 -9.36
C ARG A 94 -36.94 6.83 -10.10
N PRO A 95 -38.07 6.69 -9.39
CA PRO A 95 -39.29 6.08 -9.91
C PRO A 95 -40.00 6.95 -10.94
N ALA A 96 -40.63 6.29 -11.91
CA ALA A 96 -41.53 6.91 -12.87
C ALA A 96 -42.69 7.61 -12.13
N ILE A 97 -42.79 8.92 -12.29
CA ILE A 97 -43.94 9.70 -11.85
C ILE A 97 -44.97 9.64 -12.98
N GLN A 98 -46.11 9.00 -12.72
CA GLN A 98 -47.35 9.13 -13.52
C GLN A 98 -48.26 10.16 -12.85
#